data_AF-U9SU09-F1
#
_entry.id   AF-U9SU09-F1
#
_cell.length_a   1.000
_cell.length_b   1.000
_cell.length_c   1.000
_cell.angle_alpha   90.00
_cell.angle_beta   90.00
_cell.angle_gamma   90.00
#
_symmetry.space_group_name_H-M   'P 1'
#
loop_
_entity.id
_entity.type
_entity.pdbx_description
1 polymer ?
#
loop_
_entity_poly.entity_id
_entity_poly.type
_entity_poly.pdbx_seq_one_letter_code
_entity_poly.pdbx_strand_id
1 'polypeptide(L)'
;MEPPKYDGTIHPEEWIKQIQLFCYLRQITTDQEILKICKLVIDPKINISHNINTIDELIKALKQDIFFIISKDDAKRKLSSMKYISENDGGDHIKFMKEFLTYCYNAEIYKEINEMKRYLCKTLKESRYLQKEFVNRVENIDSTNELIKNFEDIVFKQTLIKYGSRVALRHVATGKYLTSINKSYEKSQKQIVFAGKSLPTSDSTWIITSMGCKKNGDIVEYGDYRIGLINEETNKALFDTSTNAYCDTINKSTSFYWYFQNLKSKEINSFVESQDIINIVYSDIEEYYLLSHEATFKVGNETFQEVVSSEYIEDSEEPNYEGSNTHSDDIIPHPESLLLDECYKRSIKSKWPLTSSEELWISKAFIGSLILAEKYEGVQWPVQSRGIYMHYDIEIARKNGLEETNK
;
A
#
# COMPACT_ATOMS: atom_id res chain seq x y z
N MET A 1 33.54 -20.65 -28.08
CA MET A 1 32.12 -20.28 -28.26
C MET A 1 31.74 -20.60 -29.68
N GLU A 2 30.64 -21.32 -29.87
CA GLU A 2 30.01 -21.56 -31.17
C GLU A 2 28.95 -20.48 -31.42
N PRO A 3 28.67 -20.12 -32.68
CA PRO A 3 27.61 -19.17 -32.99
C PRO A 3 26.23 -19.77 -32.62
N PRO A 4 25.31 -18.97 -32.04
CA PRO A 4 23.97 -19.43 -31.70
C PRO A 4 23.18 -19.84 -32.96
N LYS A 5 22.52 -21.00 -32.91
CA LYS A 5 21.67 -21.46 -34.02
C LYS A 5 20.33 -20.72 -34.05
N TYR A 6 19.78 -20.53 -35.24
CA TYR A 6 18.42 -20.03 -35.41
C TYR A 6 17.45 -21.17 -35.73
N ASP A 7 16.48 -21.39 -34.86
CA ASP A 7 15.46 -22.43 -34.99
C ASP A 7 14.03 -21.87 -35.08
N GLY A 8 13.88 -20.55 -35.24
CA GLY A 8 12.60 -19.86 -35.31
C GLY A 8 11.96 -19.53 -33.96
N THR A 9 12.57 -19.92 -32.84
CA THR A 9 12.02 -19.65 -31.49
C THR A 9 12.39 -18.27 -30.95
N ILE A 10 13.50 -17.69 -31.42
CA ILE A 10 14.01 -16.37 -31.02
C ILE A 10 13.62 -15.33 -32.06
N HIS A 11 13.35 -14.09 -31.64
CA HIS A 11 13.08 -12.99 -32.57
C HIS A 11 14.29 -12.74 -33.49
N PRO A 12 14.11 -12.66 -34.83
CA PRO A 12 15.21 -12.57 -35.79
C PRO A 12 16.22 -11.44 -35.51
N GLU A 13 15.75 -10.26 -35.12
CA GLU A 13 16.64 -9.13 -34.79
C GLU A 13 17.49 -9.40 -33.54
N GLU A 14 16.93 -10.10 -32.55
CA GLU A 14 17.65 -10.43 -31.32
C GLU A 14 18.70 -11.51 -31.59
N TRP A 15 18.35 -12.52 -32.38
CA TRP A 15 19.30 -13.53 -32.83
C TRP A 15 20.45 -12.91 -33.66
N ILE A 16 20.15 -11.98 -34.58
CA ILE A 16 21.18 -11.28 -35.35
C ILE A 16 22.15 -10.51 -34.43
N LYS A 17 21.66 -9.84 -33.38
CA LYS A 17 22.54 -9.18 -32.41
C LYS A 17 23.47 -10.16 -31.70
N GLN A 18 22.98 -11.35 -31.34
CA GLN A 18 23.82 -12.39 -30.73
C GLN A 18 24.91 -12.87 -31.69
N ILE A 19 24.58 -13.02 -32.98
CA ILE A 19 25.57 -13.34 -34.02
C ILE A 19 26.57 -12.19 -34.21
N GLN A 20 26.11 -10.94 -34.26
CA GLN A 20 26.98 -9.77 -34.38
C GLN A 20 27.96 -9.68 -33.19
N LEU A 21 27.50 -9.93 -31.97
CA LEU A 21 28.36 -10.00 -30.78
C LEU A 21 29.40 -11.11 -30.91
N PHE A 22 28.98 -12.30 -31.34
CA PHE A 22 29.88 -13.41 -31.61
C PHE A 22 30.95 -13.04 -32.65
N CYS A 23 30.55 -12.44 -33.77
CA CYS A 23 31.44 -12.00 -34.84
C CYS A 23 32.43 -10.93 -34.37
N TYR A 24 31.94 -9.94 -33.59
CA TYR A 24 32.77 -8.90 -33.00
C TYR A 24 33.90 -9.48 -32.13
N LEU A 25 33.57 -10.42 -31.24
CA LEU A 25 34.55 -11.12 -30.39
C LEU A 25 35.57 -11.94 -31.19
N ARG A 26 35.26 -12.26 -32.45
CA ARG A 26 36.12 -12.98 -33.40
C ARG A 26 36.81 -12.06 -34.41
N GLN A 27 36.67 -10.75 -34.26
CA GLN A 27 37.22 -9.74 -35.19
C GLN A 27 36.68 -9.87 -36.63
N ILE A 28 35.45 -10.36 -36.76
CA ILE A 28 34.72 -10.43 -38.02
C ILE A 28 33.85 -9.17 -38.10
N THR A 29 34.20 -8.26 -39.00
CA THR A 29 33.64 -6.91 -39.03
C THR A 29 32.85 -6.58 -40.29
N THR A 30 32.87 -7.43 -41.32
CA THR A 30 32.14 -7.15 -42.57
C THR A 30 30.75 -7.76 -42.57
N ASP A 31 29.75 -6.98 -42.99
CA ASP A 31 28.35 -7.43 -43.07
C ASP A 31 28.19 -8.66 -43.98
N GLN A 32 29.01 -8.75 -45.03
CA GLN A 32 29.00 -9.89 -45.94
C GLN A 32 29.50 -11.19 -45.29
N GLU A 33 30.53 -11.12 -44.43
CA GLU A 33 30.98 -12.28 -43.66
C GLU A 33 29.96 -12.68 -42.59
N ILE A 34 29.39 -11.69 -41.89
CA ILE A 34 28.35 -11.91 -40.89
C ILE A 34 27.14 -12.60 -41.55
N LEU A 35 26.69 -12.11 -42.71
CA LEU A 35 25.57 -12.70 -43.45
C LEU A 35 25.86 -14.16 -43.87
N LYS A 36 27.08 -14.47 -44.31
CA LYS A 36 27.49 -15.85 -44.62
C LYS A 36 27.39 -16.74 -43.38
N ILE A 37 27.86 -16.26 -42.22
CA ILE A 37 27.76 -16.99 -40.95
C ILE A 37 26.30 -17.23 -40.59
N CYS A 38 25.45 -16.19 -40.65
CA CYS A 38 24.02 -16.32 -40.38
C CYS A 38 23.39 -17.44 -41.23
N LYS A 39 23.64 -17.46 -42.55
CA LYS A 39 23.11 -18.50 -43.44
C LYS A 39 23.54 -19.92 -43.06
N LEU A 40 24.74 -20.09 -42.50
CA LEU A 40 25.28 -21.40 -42.10
C LEU A 40 24.70 -21.94 -40.79
N VAL A 41 24.19 -21.06 -39.93
CA VAL A 41 23.74 -21.42 -38.56
C VAL A 41 22.22 -21.42 -38.40
N ILE A 42 21.49 -21.26 -39.50
CA ILE A 42 20.04 -21.44 -39.55
C ILE A 42 19.71 -22.94 -39.58
N ASP A 43 18.70 -23.36 -38.83
CA ASP A 43 18.22 -24.74 -38.83
C ASP A 43 17.84 -25.16 -40.28
N PRO A 44 18.34 -26.30 -40.78
CA PRO A 44 18.06 -26.76 -42.14
C PRO A 44 16.57 -26.92 -42.48
N LYS A 45 15.68 -27.01 -41.49
CA LYS A 45 14.23 -27.06 -41.68
C LYS A 45 13.62 -25.71 -42.09
N ILE A 46 14.36 -24.61 -41.90
CA ILE A 46 13.93 -23.25 -42.24
C ILE A 46 14.40 -22.95 -43.65
N ASN A 47 13.46 -22.88 -44.59
CA ASN A 47 13.78 -22.67 -46.00
C ASN A 47 13.88 -21.17 -46.31
N ILE A 48 15.07 -20.73 -46.71
CA ILE A 48 15.35 -19.33 -47.01
C ILE A 48 15.85 -19.23 -48.45
N SER A 49 15.33 -18.24 -49.19
CA SER A 49 15.79 -17.96 -50.55
C SER A 49 17.29 -17.73 -50.60
N HIS A 50 17.95 -18.30 -51.62
CA HIS A 50 19.39 -18.13 -51.83
C HIS A 50 19.78 -16.68 -52.19
N ASN A 51 18.83 -15.87 -52.68
CA ASN A 51 19.07 -14.53 -53.24
C ASN A 51 19.13 -13.39 -52.19
N ILE A 52 19.35 -13.70 -50.91
CA ILE A 52 19.46 -12.71 -49.84
C ILE A 52 20.88 -12.14 -49.79
N ASN A 53 21.01 -10.82 -49.97
CA ASN A 53 22.29 -10.13 -50.05
C ASN A 53 22.56 -9.18 -48.87
N THR A 54 21.55 -8.92 -48.05
CA THR A 54 21.65 -8.04 -46.87
C THR A 54 21.09 -8.71 -45.60
N ILE A 55 21.51 -8.23 -44.44
CA ILE A 55 20.99 -8.68 -43.14
C ILE A 55 19.50 -8.32 -43.00
N ASP A 56 19.08 -7.15 -43.50
CA ASP A 56 17.67 -6.73 -43.45
C ASP A 56 16.75 -7.63 -44.30
N GLU A 57 17.21 -8.04 -45.48
CA GLU A 57 16.52 -9.04 -46.29
C GLU A 57 16.42 -10.39 -45.57
N LEU A 58 17.49 -10.80 -44.88
CA LEU A 58 17.48 -12.02 -44.07
C LEU A 58 16.44 -11.92 -42.95
N ILE A 59 16.43 -10.83 -42.18
CA ILE A 59 15.45 -10.62 -41.11
C ILE A 59 14.03 -10.70 -41.65
N LYS A 60 13.74 -10.04 -42.78
CA LYS A 60 12.41 -10.09 -43.42
C LYS A 60 12.03 -11.52 -43.82
N ALA A 61 12.94 -12.28 -44.39
CA ALA A 61 12.70 -13.67 -44.77
C ALA A 61 12.46 -14.55 -43.52
N LEU A 62 13.27 -14.40 -42.48
CA LEU A 62 13.11 -15.11 -41.21
C LEU A 62 11.78 -14.80 -40.52
N LYS A 63 11.30 -13.56 -40.61
CA LYS A 63 9.99 -13.15 -40.08
C LYS A 63 8.79 -13.73 -40.84
N GLN A 64 9.00 -14.20 -42.07
CA GLN A 64 7.97 -14.85 -42.89
C GLN A 64 7.97 -16.38 -42.73
N ASP A 65 8.96 -16.94 -42.07
CA ASP A 65 9.05 -18.38 -41.82
C ASP A 65 7.97 -18.87 -40.85
N ILE A 66 7.50 -20.10 -41.07
CA ILE A 66 6.42 -20.70 -40.28
C ILE A 66 6.77 -20.89 -38.81
N PHE A 67 8.03 -21.21 -38.47
CA PHE A 67 8.43 -21.40 -37.08
C PHE A 67 8.43 -20.07 -36.32
N PHE A 68 8.87 -18.98 -36.97
CA PHE A 68 8.77 -17.65 -36.37
C PHE A 68 7.31 -17.20 -36.22
N ILE A 69 6.46 -17.43 -37.22
CA ILE A 69 5.03 -17.12 -37.13
C ILE A 69 4.40 -17.84 -35.92
N ILE A 70 4.71 -19.13 -35.72
CA ILE A 70 4.24 -19.92 -34.57
C ILE A 70 4.76 -19.34 -33.25
N SER A 71 6.04 -18.98 -33.17
CA SER A 71 6.65 -18.35 -31.99
C SER A 71 6.02 -16.99 -31.66
N LYS A 72 5.79 -16.16 -32.67
CA LYS A 72 5.10 -14.87 -32.54
C LYS A 72 3.68 -15.03 -32.00
N ASP A 73 2.92 -15.98 -32.52
CA ASP A 73 1.56 -16.27 -32.05
C ASP A 73 1.57 -16.85 -30.63
N ASP A 74 2.61 -17.60 -30.26
CA ASP A 74 2.81 -18.07 -28.89
C ASP A 74 3.00 -16.91 -27.91
N ALA A 75 3.83 -15.93 -28.25
CA ALA A 75 3.98 -14.71 -27.45
C ALA A 75 2.63 -13.98 -27.26
N LYS A 76 1.80 -13.88 -28.30
CA LYS A 76 0.45 -13.30 -28.20
C LYS A 76 -0.50 -14.10 -27.30
N ARG A 77 -0.42 -15.43 -27.32
CA ARG A 77 -1.18 -16.30 -26.41
C ARG A 77 -0.73 -16.10 -24.97
N LYS A 78 0.58 -16.06 -24.73
CA LYS A 78 1.18 -15.76 -23.42
C LYS A 78 0.70 -14.43 -22.87
N LEU A 79 0.79 -13.35 -23.64
CA LEU A 79 0.24 -12.02 -23.30
C LEU A 79 -1.25 -12.07 -22.94
N SER A 80 -2.05 -12.84 -23.68
CA SER A 80 -3.50 -12.98 -23.41
C SER A 80 -3.79 -13.70 -22.09
N SER A 81 -2.88 -14.56 -21.65
CA SER A 81 -3.01 -15.36 -20.42
C SER A 81 -2.41 -14.69 -19.19
N MET A 82 -1.61 -13.63 -19.37
CA MET A 82 -0.98 -12.92 -18.26
C MET A 82 -2.02 -12.35 -17.29
N LYS A 83 -1.66 -12.39 -16.01
CA LYS A 83 -2.41 -11.78 -14.92
C LYS A 83 -1.43 -10.96 -14.10
N TYR A 84 -1.84 -9.76 -13.72
CA TYR A 84 -1.07 -8.97 -12.79
C TYR A 84 -1.45 -9.39 -11.37
N ILE A 85 -0.45 -9.76 -10.58
CA ILE A 85 -0.57 -10.04 -9.15
C ILE A 85 0.19 -8.93 -8.44
N SER A 86 -0.47 -8.27 -7.48
CA SER A 86 0.17 -7.19 -6.73
C SER A 86 1.30 -7.73 -5.86
N GLU A 87 2.28 -6.89 -5.53
CA GLU A 87 3.33 -7.27 -4.58
C GLU A 87 2.76 -7.61 -3.19
N ASN A 88 1.62 -7.00 -2.83
CA ASN A 88 0.88 -7.31 -1.61
C ASN A 88 0.29 -8.73 -1.62
N ASP A 89 -0.04 -9.26 -2.79
CA ASP A 89 -0.55 -10.62 -2.98
C ASP A 89 0.58 -11.63 -3.30
N GLY A 90 1.84 -11.24 -3.10
CA GLY A 90 3.02 -12.08 -3.37
C GLY A 90 3.48 -12.08 -4.84
N GLY A 91 3.01 -11.13 -5.64
CA GLY A 91 3.49 -10.90 -7.00
C GLY A 91 4.88 -10.28 -7.04
N ASP A 92 5.53 -10.37 -8.20
CA ASP A 92 6.81 -9.72 -8.50
C ASP A 92 6.59 -8.76 -9.68
N HIS A 93 6.50 -7.46 -9.36
CA HIS A 93 6.18 -6.43 -10.34
C HIS A 93 7.26 -6.35 -11.44
N ILE A 94 8.54 -6.33 -11.06
CA ILE A 94 9.66 -6.20 -11.99
C ILE A 94 9.68 -7.40 -12.95
N LYS A 95 9.50 -8.61 -12.43
CA LYS A 95 9.43 -9.82 -13.25
C LYS A 95 8.24 -9.79 -14.20
N PHE A 96 7.05 -9.42 -13.70
CA PHE A 96 5.86 -9.26 -14.53
C PHE A 96 6.10 -8.31 -15.69
N MET A 97 6.65 -7.12 -15.42
CA MET A 97 6.91 -6.12 -16.47
C MET A 97 7.97 -6.58 -17.47
N LYS A 98 9.05 -7.23 -17.02
CA LYS A 98 10.06 -7.79 -17.92
C LYS A 98 9.47 -8.86 -18.84
N GLU A 99 8.69 -9.78 -18.30
CA GLU A 99 8.02 -10.83 -19.09
C GLU A 99 7.03 -10.22 -20.08
N PHE A 100 6.21 -9.27 -19.62
CA PHE A 100 5.24 -8.56 -20.47
C PHE A 100 5.92 -7.90 -21.68
N LEU A 101 6.97 -7.10 -21.43
CA LEU A 101 7.69 -6.39 -22.49
C LEU A 101 8.44 -7.35 -23.43
N THR A 102 8.97 -8.45 -22.89
CA THR A 102 9.60 -9.52 -23.69
C THR A 102 8.59 -10.15 -24.65
N TYR A 103 7.40 -10.49 -24.15
CA TYR A 103 6.35 -11.04 -25.02
C TYR A 103 5.83 -10.00 -26.01
N CYS A 104 5.74 -8.72 -25.65
CA CYS A 104 5.40 -7.65 -26.59
C CYS A 104 6.42 -7.55 -27.74
N TYR A 105 7.71 -7.66 -27.44
CA TYR A 105 8.78 -7.64 -28.45
C TYR A 105 8.69 -8.86 -29.36
N ASN A 106 8.59 -10.07 -28.79
CA ASN A 106 8.49 -11.31 -29.56
C ASN A 106 7.20 -11.41 -30.40
N ALA A 107 6.12 -10.79 -29.94
CA ALA A 107 4.85 -10.71 -30.66
C ALA A 107 4.82 -9.66 -31.77
N GLU A 108 5.91 -8.90 -31.95
CA GLU A 108 6.03 -7.72 -32.82
C GLU A 108 5.09 -6.56 -32.49
N ILE A 109 4.56 -6.47 -31.26
CA ILE A 109 3.60 -5.42 -30.84
C ILE A 109 4.23 -4.32 -29.99
N TYR A 110 5.54 -4.37 -29.71
CA TYR A 110 6.21 -3.38 -28.85
C TYR A 110 6.08 -1.92 -29.34
N LYS A 111 5.88 -1.73 -30.66
CA LYS A 111 5.63 -0.44 -31.29
C LYS A 111 4.14 -0.15 -31.51
N GLU A 112 3.26 -1.08 -31.17
CA GLU A 112 1.80 -0.96 -31.31
C GLU A 112 1.20 -0.58 -29.96
N ILE A 113 1.25 0.71 -29.62
CA ILE A 113 0.93 1.16 -28.25
C ILE A 113 -0.51 0.78 -27.82
N ASN A 114 -1.47 0.82 -28.75
CA ASN A 114 -2.85 0.46 -28.48
C ASN A 114 -3.02 -1.04 -28.19
N GLU A 115 -2.22 -1.90 -28.82
CA GLU A 115 -2.18 -3.33 -28.51
C GLU A 115 -1.58 -3.56 -27.12
N MET A 116 -0.49 -2.87 -26.77
CA MET A 116 0.09 -2.94 -25.43
C MET A 116 -0.92 -2.50 -24.35
N LYS A 117 -1.60 -1.37 -24.54
CA LYS A 117 -2.69 -0.90 -23.65
C LYS A 117 -3.76 -1.97 -23.48
N ARG A 118 -4.20 -2.59 -24.58
CA ARG A 118 -5.22 -3.64 -24.58
C ARG A 118 -4.77 -4.86 -23.77
N TYR A 119 -3.52 -5.28 -23.90
CA TYR A 119 -2.99 -6.42 -23.14
C TYR A 119 -2.80 -6.10 -21.65
N LEU A 120 -2.21 -4.95 -21.29
CA LEU A 120 -2.11 -4.52 -19.89
C LEU A 120 -3.49 -4.39 -19.21
N CYS A 121 -4.47 -3.81 -19.91
CA CYS A 121 -5.83 -3.70 -19.38
C CYS A 121 -6.46 -5.07 -19.06
N LYS A 122 -6.12 -6.11 -19.85
CA LYS A 122 -6.58 -7.49 -19.60
C LYS A 122 -5.91 -8.15 -18.40
N THR A 123 -4.65 -7.82 -18.12
CA THR A 123 -3.95 -8.39 -16.95
C THR A 123 -4.57 -7.92 -15.63
N LEU A 124 -5.21 -6.74 -15.64
CA LEU A 124 -5.90 -6.11 -14.50
C LEU A 124 -7.36 -6.58 -14.29
N LYS A 125 -7.84 -7.59 -15.02
CA LYS A 125 -9.25 -8.03 -15.01
C LYS A 125 -9.81 -8.40 -13.62
N GLU A 126 -8.95 -8.79 -12.69
CA GLU A 126 -9.35 -9.18 -11.33
C GLU A 126 -9.61 -7.96 -10.44
N SER A 127 -9.13 -6.78 -10.83
CA SER A 127 -9.37 -5.51 -10.14
C SER A 127 -10.07 -4.49 -11.04
N ARG A 128 -11.41 -4.42 -10.93
CA ARG A 128 -12.22 -3.43 -11.68
C ARG A 128 -11.77 -1.98 -11.44
N TYR A 129 -11.31 -1.68 -10.24
CA TYR A 129 -10.80 -0.35 -9.90
C TYR A 129 -9.53 -0.02 -10.70
N LEU A 130 -8.51 -0.88 -10.65
CA LEU A 130 -7.25 -0.63 -11.36
C LEU A 130 -7.48 -0.61 -12.87
N GLN A 131 -8.34 -1.49 -13.38
CA GLN A 131 -8.68 -1.50 -14.79
C GLN A 131 -9.31 -0.18 -15.23
N LYS A 132 -10.25 0.37 -14.46
CA LYS A 132 -10.89 1.66 -14.76
C LYS A 132 -9.89 2.81 -14.70
N GLU A 133 -9.08 2.86 -13.64
CA GLU A 133 -8.05 3.88 -13.47
C GLU A 133 -7.05 3.84 -14.63
N PHE A 134 -6.61 2.64 -15.02
CA PHE A 134 -5.71 2.43 -16.15
C PHE A 134 -6.29 2.96 -17.45
N VAL A 135 -7.51 2.57 -17.82
CA VAL A 135 -8.15 3.04 -19.06
C VAL A 135 -8.21 4.57 -19.10
N ASN A 136 -8.55 5.22 -17.98
CA ASN A 136 -8.64 6.68 -17.91
C ASN A 136 -7.27 7.36 -18.06
N ARG A 137 -6.22 6.83 -17.42
CA ARG A 137 -4.87 7.43 -17.45
C ARG A 137 -4.17 7.27 -18.79
N VAL A 138 -4.39 6.14 -19.46
CA VAL A 138 -3.62 5.79 -20.66
C VAL A 138 -4.28 6.18 -21.98
N GLU A 139 -5.46 6.80 -21.95
CA GLU A 139 -6.22 7.16 -23.16
C GLU A 139 -5.35 7.91 -24.18
N ASN A 140 -4.66 8.97 -23.72
CA ASN A 140 -3.89 9.87 -24.57
C ASN A 140 -2.38 9.55 -24.68
N ILE A 141 -1.93 8.43 -24.12
CA ILE A 141 -0.51 8.04 -24.17
C ILE A 141 -0.16 7.49 -25.55
N ASP A 142 0.95 7.96 -26.14
CA ASP A 142 1.45 7.48 -27.43
C ASP A 142 2.81 6.75 -27.34
N SER A 143 3.49 6.84 -26.20
CA SER A 143 4.81 6.23 -26.00
C SER A 143 4.81 5.04 -25.03
N THR A 144 5.69 4.07 -25.32
CA THR A 144 5.88 2.89 -24.46
C THR A 144 6.36 3.25 -23.06
N ASN A 145 7.27 4.23 -22.95
CA ASN A 145 7.83 4.64 -21.67
C ASN A 145 6.78 5.29 -20.76
N GLU A 146 5.92 6.15 -21.31
CA GLU A 146 4.81 6.74 -20.54
C GLU A 146 3.77 5.70 -20.13
N LEU A 147 3.48 4.72 -21.00
CA LEU A 147 2.58 3.62 -20.68
C LEU A 147 3.11 2.80 -19.49
N ILE A 148 4.40 2.46 -19.51
CA ILE A 148 5.07 1.73 -18.43
C ILE A 148 5.00 2.54 -17.13
N LYS A 149 5.35 3.83 -17.16
CA LYS A 149 5.29 4.71 -15.98
C LYS A 149 3.88 4.82 -15.41
N ASN A 150 2.87 5.02 -16.26
CA ASN A 150 1.49 5.11 -15.79
C ASN A 150 1.01 3.79 -15.19
N PHE A 151 1.36 2.65 -15.81
CA PHE A 151 1.05 1.35 -15.25
C PHE A 151 1.67 1.20 -13.86
N GLU A 152 2.96 1.55 -13.71
CA GLU A 152 3.67 1.54 -12.43
C GLU A 152 2.98 2.42 -11.39
N ASP A 153 2.68 3.68 -11.72
CA ASP A 153 2.00 4.60 -10.79
C ASP A 153 0.62 4.08 -10.36
N ILE A 154 -0.09 3.36 -11.22
CA ILE A 154 -1.42 2.82 -10.91
C ILE A 154 -1.31 1.63 -9.96
N VAL A 155 -0.36 0.74 -10.19
CA VAL A 155 -0.18 -0.43 -9.33
C VAL A 155 0.52 -0.07 -8.03
N PHE A 156 1.35 0.98 -8.02
CA PHE A 156 1.90 1.59 -6.81
C PHE A 156 0.78 2.08 -5.88
N LYS A 157 -0.31 2.65 -6.41
CA LYS A 157 -1.50 3.01 -5.59
C LYS A 157 -2.15 1.82 -4.84
N GLN A 158 -1.70 0.58 -5.03
CA GLN A 158 -2.11 -0.55 -4.18
C GLN A 158 -1.42 -0.57 -2.81
N THR A 159 -0.33 0.19 -2.61
CA THR A 159 0.22 0.45 -1.27
C THR A 159 -0.72 1.31 -0.43
N LEU A 160 -1.61 2.10 -1.07
CA LEU A 160 -2.54 2.97 -0.35
C LEU A 160 -3.51 2.17 0.53
N ILE A 161 -3.61 2.57 1.79
CA ILE A 161 -4.58 2.06 2.75
C ILE A 161 -5.96 2.55 2.32
N LYS A 162 -6.93 1.63 2.34
CA LYS A 162 -8.32 1.89 1.97
C LYS A 162 -9.23 1.49 3.10
N TYR A 163 -10.42 2.07 3.13
CA TYR A 163 -11.47 1.58 4.00
C TYR A 163 -11.83 0.14 3.62
N GLY A 164 -11.87 -0.74 4.62
CA GLY A 164 -11.99 -2.20 4.50
C GLY A 164 -10.66 -2.94 4.38
N SER A 165 -9.52 -2.25 4.27
CA SER A 165 -8.20 -2.89 4.31
C SER A 165 -7.94 -3.53 5.67
N ARG A 166 -7.25 -4.67 5.64
CA ARG A 166 -6.63 -5.29 6.82
C ARG A 166 -5.23 -4.74 6.96
N VAL A 167 -4.89 -4.29 8.16
CA VAL A 167 -3.58 -3.73 8.47
C VAL A 167 -3.02 -4.33 9.74
N ALA A 168 -1.70 -4.35 9.84
CA ALA A 168 -0.97 -4.62 11.06
C ALA A 168 -0.28 -3.33 11.49
N LEU A 169 -0.35 -3.01 12.78
CA LEU A 169 0.17 -1.76 13.33
C LEU A 169 1.36 -2.09 14.22
N ARG A 170 2.57 -1.89 13.71
CA ARG A 170 3.82 -2.25 14.40
C ARG A 170 4.37 -1.04 15.13
N HIS A 171 4.48 -1.12 16.45
CA HIS A 171 5.13 -0.06 17.21
C HIS A 171 6.61 0.00 16.85
N VAL A 172 7.09 1.17 16.42
CA VAL A 172 8.42 1.33 15.83
C VAL A 172 9.53 1.03 16.85
N ALA A 173 9.43 1.56 18.06
CA ALA A 173 10.51 1.43 19.05
C ALA A 173 10.65 0.01 19.60
N THR A 174 9.53 -0.71 19.78
CA THR A 174 9.55 -2.06 20.38
C THR A 174 9.51 -3.17 19.33
N GLY A 175 9.19 -2.84 18.08
CA GLY A 175 9.03 -3.79 16.98
C GLY A 175 7.87 -4.77 17.18
N LYS A 176 6.93 -4.49 18.09
CA LYS A 176 5.80 -5.37 18.43
C LYS A 176 4.50 -4.83 17.86
N TYR A 177 3.60 -5.73 17.46
CA TYR A 177 2.33 -5.35 16.84
C TYR A 177 1.23 -5.06 17.88
N LEU A 178 0.42 -4.04 17.62
CA LEU A 178 -0.80 -3.74 18.39
C LEU A 178 -1.75 -4.94 18.30
N THR A 179 -2.10 -5.51 19.45
CA THR A 179 -2.78 -6.81 19.53
C THR A 179 -3.95 -6.75 20.50
N SER A 180 -5.01 -7.48 20.19
CA SER A 180 -6.15 -7.69 21.10
C SER A 180 -6.60 -9.15 21.04
N ILE A 181 -6.97 -9.71 22.19
CA ILE A 181 -7.40 -11.11 22.33
C ILE A 181 -8.65 -11.18 23.20
N ASN A 182 -9.35 -12.32 23.25
CA ASN A 182 -10.53 -12.50 24.10
C ASN A 182 -10.18 -12.67 25.61
N LYS A 183 -9.51 -11.67 26.18
CA LYS A 183 -9.24 -11.50 27.61
C LYS A 183 -9.57 -10.09 28.03
N SER A 184 -9.95 -9.90 29.28
CA SER A 184 -10.38 -8.62 29.81
C SER A 184 -9.59 -8.19 31.02
N TYR A 185 -9.47 -6.88 31.22
CA TYR A 185 -8.97 -6.32 32.47
C TYR A 185 -9.88 -6.75 33.62
N GLU A 186 -9.28 -7.22 34.73
CA GLU A 186 -10.04 -7.78 35.86
C GLU A 186 -11.06 -6.80 36.45
N LYS A 187 -10.68 -5.52 36.53
CA LYS A 187 -11.52 -4.46 37.13
C LYS A 187 -12.62 -3.97 36.20
N SER A 188 -12.30 -3.67 34.95
CA SER A 188 -13.24 -3.02 34.03
C SER A 188 -14.02 -3.99 33.15
N GLN A 189 -13.61 -5.26 33.08
CA GLN A 189 -14.15 -6.29 32.17
C GLN A 189 -14.05 -5.94 30.67
N LYS A 190 -13.39 -4.82 30.34
CA LYS A 190 -13.09 -4.39 28.97
C LYS A 190 -11.97 -5.25 28.38
N GLN A 191 -12.06 -5.54 27.08
CA GLN A 191 -11.08 -6.39 26.41
C GLN A 191 -9.72 -5.70 26.35
N ILE A 192 -8.65 -6.43 26.63
CA ILE A 192 -7.30 -5.89 26.68
C ILE A 192 -6.76 -5.57 25.29
N VAL A 193 -5.96 -4.50 25.23
CA VAL A 193 -5.12 -4.13 24.08
C VAL A 193 -3.70 -4.04 24.58
N PHE A 194 -2.76 -4.61 23.83
CA PHE A 194 -1.37 -4.75 24.29
C PHE A 194 -0.41 -4.83 23.10
N ALA A 195 0.88 -4.63 23.37
CA ALA A 195 1.93 -4.85 22.38
C ALA A 195 2.30 -6.33 22.36
N GLY A 196 1.95 -7.00 21.27
CA GLY A 196 2.04 -8.46 21.13
C GLY A 196 3.40 -8.94 20.65
N LYS A 197 3.38 -9.86 19.68
CA LYS A 197 4.58 -10.46 19.10
C LYS A 197 5.24 -9.50 18.10
N SER A 198 6.49 -9.78 17.76
CA SER A 198 7.23 -9.07 16.70
C SER A 198 6.90 -9.56 15.29
N LEU A 199 5.97 -10.51 15.17
CA LEU A 199 5.43 -10.99 13.89
C LEU A 199 3.90 -10.87 13.95
N PRO A 200 3.23 -10.46 12.86
CA PRO A 200 1.80 -10.27 12.85
C PRO A 200 1.05 -11.62 12.88
N THR A 201 -0.04 -11.67 13.62
CA THR A 201 -1.00 -12.80 13.70
C THR A 201 -2.42 -12.27 13.53
N SER A 202 -3.45 -13.13 13.45
CA SER A 202 -4.85 -12.67 13.34
C SER A 202 -5.25 -11.74 14.50
N ASP A 203 -4.79 -12.04 15.72
CA ASP A 203 -4.98 -11.20 16.91
C ASP A 203 -4.41 -9.77 16.79
N SER A 204 -3.45 -9.55 15.88
CA SER A 204 -2.79 -8.26 15.65
C SER A 204 -3.20 -7.62 14.31
N THR A 205 -4.20 -8.18 13.63
CA THR A 205 -4.76 -7.62 12.39
C THR A 205 -5.96 -6.75 12.71
N TRP A 206 -6.01 -5.57 12.09
CA TRP A 206 -7.05 -4.57 12.27
C TRP A 206 -7.70 -4.25 10.92
N ILE A 207 -9.01 -4.16 10.89
CA ILE A 207 -9.79 -3.72 9.73
C ILE A 207 -10.04 -2.22 9.87
N ILE A 208 -9.59 -1.46 8.89
CA ILE A 208 -9.85 -0.03 8.81
C ILE A 208 -11.30 0.19 8.38
N THR A 209 -12.13 0.82 9.21
CA THR A 209 -13.52 1.14 8.88
C THR A 209 -13.76 2.64 8.86
N SER A 210 -14.67 3.07 7.99
CA SER A 210 -15.16 4.45 7.98
C SER A 210 -16.32 4.56 8.96
N MET A 211 -16.23 5.51 9.88
CA MET A 211 -17.33 5.95 10.74
C MET A 211 -18.01 7.23 10.21
N GLY A 212 -17.63 7.65 8.99
CA GLY A 212 -18.17 8.80 8.29
C GLY A 212 -18.96 8.42 7.04
N CYS A 213 -18.80 9.20 5.97
CA CYS A 213 -19.49 8.99 4.69
C CYS A 213 -18.67 8.17 3.67
N LYS A 214 -17.40 7.88 3.97
CA LYS A 214 -16.50 7.12 3.10
C LYS A 214 -16.94 5.65 3.04
N LYS A 215 -16.78 5.01 1.89
CA LYS A 215 -17.20 3.62 1.60
C LYS A 215 -15.99 2.70 1.57
N ASN A 216 -16.24 1.40 1.74
CA ASN A 216 -15.20 0.38 1.52
C ASN A 216 -14.61 0.52 0.12
N GLY A 217 -13.27 0.56 0.05
CA GLY A 217 -12.50 0.80 -1.17
C GLY A 217 -12.08 2.25 -1.40
N ASP A 218 -12.68 3.22 -0.70
CA ASP A 218 -12.19 4.61 -0.71
C ASP A 218 -10.83 4.69 0.00
N ILE A 219 -9.97 5.60 -0.47
CA ILE A 219 -8.61 5.76 0.04
C ILE A 219 -8.66 6.51 1.37
N VAL A 220 -7.85 6.06 2.34
CA VAL A 220 -7.70 6.72 3.63
C VAL A 220 -6.76 7.91 3.49
N GLU A 221 -7.22 9.06 3.94
CA GLU A 221 -6.48 10.33 3.94
C GLU A 221 -5.91 10.57 5.34
N TYR A 222 -4.73 11.20 5.42
CA TYR A 222 -4.23 11.70 6.70
C TYR A 222 -5.18 12.75 7.27
N GLY A 223 -5.41 12.70 8.58
CA GLY A 223 -6.36 13.60 9.26
C GLY A 223 -7.83 13.28 9.03
N ASP A 224 -8.20 12.12 8.45
CA ASP A 224 -9.60 11.68 8.47
C ASP A 224 -10.01 11.31 9.91
N TYR A 225 -10.76 12.23 10.54
CA TYR A 225 -11.19 12.16 11.95
C TYR A 225 -12.20 11.05 12.28
N ARG A 226 -12.52 10.15 11.33
CA ARG A 226 -13.56 9.12 11.52
C ARG A 226 -13.10 7.74 11.10
N ILE A 227 -11.86 7.39 11.42
CA ILE A 227 -11.33 6.04 11.24
C ILE A 227 -11.70 5.18 12.45
N GLY A 228 -12.24 3.99 12.20
CA GLY A 228 -12.39 2.94 13.21
C GLY A 228 -11.39 1.82 12.98
N LEU A 229 -10.86 1.26 14.07
CA LEU A 229 -9.97 0.09 14.05
C LEU A 229 -10.71 -1.10 14.67
N ILE A 230 -11.07 -2.08 13.85
CA ILE A 230 -11.76 -3.30 14.30
C ILE A 230 -10.78 -4.46 14.30
N ASN A 231 -10.56 -5.10 15.45
CA ASN A 231 -9.72 -6.28 15.53
C ASN A 231 -10.33 -7.44 14.72
N GLU A 232 -9.53 -8.10 13.87
CA GLU A 232 -10.04 -9.13 12.96
C GLU A 232 -10.51 -10.39 13.70
N GLU A 233 -9.77 -10.85 14.71
CA GLU A 233 -10.09 -12.08 15.44
C GLU A 233 -11.33 -11.89 16.34
N THR A 234 -11.37 -10.79 17.10
CA THR A 234 -12.41 -10.58 18.12
C THR A 234 -13.63 -9.83 17.60
N ASN A 235 -13.52 -9.19 16.44
CA ASN A 235 -14.52 -8.30 15.84
C ASN A 235 -14.96 -7.16 16.78
N LYS A 236 -14.07 -6.71 17.67
CA LYS A 236 -14.27 -5.59 18.59
C LYS A 236 -13.49 -4.37 18.13
N ALA A 237 -14.07 -3.20 18.32
CA ALA A 237 -13.45 -1.92 17.96
C ALA A 237 -12.49 -1.46 19.05
N LEU A 238 -11.44 -0.74 18.65
CA LEU A 238 -10.51 -0.06 19.54
C LEU A 238 -11.14 1.22 20.09
N PHE A 239 -11.17 1.35 21.40
CA PHE A 239 -11.66 2.51 22.14
C PHE A 239 -10.55 3.08 23.03
N ASP A 240 -10.74 4.33 23.42
CA ASP A 240 -9.91 5.02 24.38
C ASP A 240 -10.69 5.40 25.66
N THR A 241 -9.98 5.52 26.78
CA THR A 241 -10.47 6.12 28.03
C THR A 241 -9.47 7.14 28.62
N SER A 242 -8.81 7.95 27.77
CA SER A 242 -7.80 8.98 28.12
C SER A 242 -6.56 8.52 28.89
N THR A 243 -6.56 7.27 29.34
CA THR A 243 -5.53 6.66 30.19
C THR A 243 -5.14 5.27 29.71
N ASN A 244 -6.01 4.60 28.94
CA ASN A 244 -5.83 3.23 28.50
C ASN A 244 -6.59 2.98 27.20
N ALA A 245 -6.01 2.14 26.33
CA ALA A 245 -6.70 1.60 25.18
C ALA A 245 -7.35 0.24 25.52
N TYR A 246 -8.53 0.00 24.94
CA TYR A 246 -9.26 -1.26 25.12
C TYR A 246 -10.10 -1.60 23.89
N CYS A 247 -10.57 -2.83 23.81
CA CYS A 247 -11.51 -3.24 22.78
C CYS A 247 -12.91 -3.49 23.35
N ASP A 248 -13.94 -3.11 22.59
CA ASP A 248 -15.33 -3.44 22.93
C ASP A 248 -16.22 -3.58 21.68
N THR A 249 -17.43 -4.07 21.90
CA THR A 249 -18.47 -4.14 20.88
C THR A 249 -18.89 -2.72 20.49
N ILE A 250 -19.06 -2.48 19.20
CA ILE A 250 -19.53 -1.19 18.69
C ILE A 250 -20.93 -0.91 19.25
N ASN A 251 -21.03 0.09 20.13
CA ASN A 251 -22.29 0.62 20.64
C ASN A 251 -22.51 2.03 20.09
N LYS A 252 -23.78 2.40 19.84
CA LYS A 252 -24.18 3.69 19.25
C LYS A 252 -23.87 4.91 20.12
N SER A 253 -23.53 4.69 21.40
CA SER A 253 -23.40 5.75 22.42
C SER A 253 -21.97 6.20 22.70
N THR A 254 -20.96 5.54 22.15
CA THR A 254 -19.54 5.80 22.45
C THR A 254 -18.78 6.08 21.17
N SER A 255 -18.16 7.26 21.09
CA SER A 255 -17.21 7.60 20.03
C SER A 255 -15.96 6.72 20.17
N PHE A 256 -15.43 6.26 19.04
CA PHE A 256 -14.18 5.48 18.95
C PHE A 256 -13.40 5.90 17.72
N TYR A 257 -13.45 7.20 17.44
CA TYR A 257 -12.90 7.74 16.23
C TYR A 257 -11.42 7.95 16.42
N TRP A 258 -10.65 7.47 15.45
CA TRP A 258 -9.23 7.67 15.35
C TRP A 258 -8.95 8.47 14.09
N TYR A 259 -7.76 9.06 14.01
CA TYR A 259 -7.19 9.54 12.77
C TYR A 259 -5.71 9.20 12.70
N PHE A 260 -5.20 9.12 11.48
CA PHE A 260 -3.78 8.91 11.23
C PHE A 260 -3.12 10.26 10.96
N GLN A 261 -2.04 10.54 11.68
CA GLN A 261 -1.23 11.74 11.52
C GLN A 261 0.08 11.38 10.80
N ASN A 262 0.47 12.20 9.82
CA ASN A 262 1.70 12.03 9.06
C ASN A 262 2.87 12.74 9.76
N LEU A 263 4.00 12.06 9.94
CA LEU A 263 5.23 12.66 10.49
C LEU A 263 6.08 13.38 9.43
N LYS A 264 5.91 13.06 8.14
CA LYS A 264 6.82 13.44 7.04
C LYS A 264 6.27 14.53 6.12
N SER A 265 5.02 14.96 6.26
CA SER A 265 4.40 15.85 5.27
C SER A 265 3.56 16.96 5.89
N LYS A 266 3.93 18.22 5.60
CA LYS A 266 3.09 19.42 5.78
C LYS A 266 2.10 19.61 4.61
N GLU A 267 1.98 18.67 3.67
CA GLU A 267 1.05 18.81 2.55
C GLU A 267 -0.37 18.39 2.92
N ILE A 268 -1.28 19.34 2.73
CA ILE A 268 -2.72 19.17 2.89
C ILE A 268 -3.21 18.21 1.78
N ASN A 269 -3.88 17.11 2.17
CA ASN A 269 -4.45 16.03 1.32
C ASN A 269 -3.49 14.91 0.87
N SER A 270 -2.59 14.45 1.75
CA SER A 270 -1.82 13.21 1.51
C SER A 270 -2.62 11.95 1.89
N PHE A 271 -2.39 10.85 1.16
CA PHE A 271 -3.01 9.54 1.41
C PHE A 271 -2.11 8.67 2.27
N VAL A 272 -2.70 7.76 3.05
CA VAL A 272 -1.97 6.83 3.90
C VAL A 272 -1.50 5.64 3.07
N GLU A 273 -0.21 5.34 3.11
CA GLU A 273 0.42 4.23 2.40
C GLU A 273 0.87 3.13 3.38
N SER A 274 0.93 1.89 2.88
CA SER A 274 1.59 0.81 3.60
C SER A 274 3.07 1.14 3.77
N GLN A 275 3.61 0.85 4.95
CA GLN A 275 4.97 1.19 5.40
C GLN A 275 5.15 2.65 5.84
N ASP A 276 4.07 3.42 5.91
CA ASP A 276 4.13 4.75 6.50
C ASP A 276 4.31 4.68 8.02
N ILE A 277 5.08 5.63 8.55
CA ILE A 277 5.20 5.85 9.98
C ILE A 277 4.15 6.89 10.38
N ILE A 278 3.18 6.44 11.17
CA ILE A 278 2.01 7.21 11.58
C ILE A 278 1.95 7.35 13.10
N ASN A 279 1.31 8.42 13.55
CA ASN A 279 0.72 8.45 14.89
C ASN A 279 -0.77 8.08 14.78
N ILE A 280 -1.25 7.31 15.76
CA ILE A 280 -2.66 6.94 15.87
C ILE A 280 -3.26 7.81 16.96
N VAL A 281 -4.12 8.74 16.57
CA VAL A 281 -4.64 9.78 17.46
C VAL A 281 -6.13 9.59 17.65
N TYR A 282 -6.58 9.61 18.90
CA TYR A 282 -7.98 9.55 19.26
C TYR A 282 -8.63 10.90 18.95
N SER A 283 -9.71 10.87 18.17
CA SER A 283 -10.43 12.06 17.69
C SER A 283 -11.49 12.49 18.71
N ASP A 284 -11.03 13.11 19.80
CA ASP A 284 -11.87 13.79 20.81
C ASP A 284 -11.50 15.28 20.92
N ILE A 285 -12.09 16.01 21.87
CA ILE A 285 -11.80 17.43 22.13
C ILE A 285 -10.31 17.65 22.45
N GLU A 286 -9.69 16.66 23.09
CA GLU A 286 -8.26 16.61 23.40
C GLU A 286 -7.59 15.52 22.55
N GLU A 287 -6.38 15.78 22.07
CA GLU A 287 -5.63 14.83 21.26
C GLU A 287 -4.90 13.82 22.15
N TYR A 288 -5.44 12.60 22.20
CA TYR A 288 -4.78 11.48 22.88
C TYR A 288 -4.07 10.58 21.87
N TYR A 289 -2.81 10.30 22.12
CA TYR A 289 -1.96 9.48 21.27
C TYR A 289 -1.98 8.05 21.78
N LEU A 290 -2.09 7.07 20.88
CA LEU A 290 -1.85 5.68 21.24
C LEU A 290 -0.35 5.46 21.40
N LEU A 291 0.06 4.97 22.56
CA LEU A 291 1.47 4.86 22.96
C LEU A 291 1.81 3.43 23.34
N SER A 292 3.06 3.04 23.11
CA SER A 292 3.59 1.80 23.66
C SER A 292 4.99 1.99 24.26
N HIS A 293 5.28 1.18 25.25
CA HIS A 293 6.53 1.21 26.01
C HIS A 293 6.82 -0.17 26.60
N GLU A 294 7.98 -0.34 27.25
CA GLU A 294 8.41 -1.64 27.79
C GLU A 294 7.69 -2.06 29.09
N ALA A 295 6.88 -1.18 29.70
CA ALA A 295 6.13 -1.57 30.90
C ALA A 295 5.10 -2.67 30.59
N THR A 296 4.80 -3.47 31.62
CA THR A 296 3.96 -4.66 31.50
C THR A 296 2.92 -4.71 32.60
N PHE A 297 1.76 -5.31 32.31
CA PHE A 297 0.71 -5.58 33.27
C PHE A 297 0.34 -7.07 33.28
N LYS A 298 -0.39 -7.50 34.31
CA LYS A 298 -0.85 -8.89 34.45
C LYS A 298 -2.36 -8.99 34.32
N VAL A 299 -2.81 -10.08 33.70
CA VAL A 299 -4.21 -10.52 33.69
C VAL A 299 -4.23 -12.00 34.02
N GLY A 300 -4.74 -12.35 35.20
CA GLY A 300 -4.52 -13.67 35.77
C GLY A 300 -3.02 -13.99 35.91
N ASN A 301 -2.57 -15.08 35.29
CA ASN A 301 -1.18 -15.56 35.37
C ASN A 301 -0.29 -15.09 34.21
N GLU A 302 -0.85 -14.39 33.23
CA GLU A 302 -0.11 -13.96 32.05
C GLU A 302 0.34 -12.50 32.16
N THR A 303 1.45 -12.17 31.50
CA THR A 303 2.05 -10.84 31.50
C THR A 303 2.04 -10.29 30.08
N PHE A 304 1.56 -9.06 29.92
CA PHE A 304 1.38 -8.38 28.64
C PHE A 304 2.13 -7.05 28.66
N GLN A 305 2.67 -6.65 27.50
CA GLN A 305 3.28 -5.34 27.35
C GLN A 305 2.20 -4.28 27.11
N GLU A 306 2.23 -3.24 27.92
CA GLU A 306 1.17 -2.24 27.97
C GLU A 306 1.15 -1.35 26.72
N VAL A 307 -0.07 -0.95 26.36
CA VAL A 307 -0.39 0.09 25.39
C VAL A 307 -1.31 1.07 26.09
N VAL A 308 -0.90 2.32 26.14
CA VAL A 308 -1.63 3.39 26.84
C VAL A 308 -2.11 4.43 25.84
N SER A 309 -3.00 5.29 26.31
CA SER A 309 -3.40 6.50 25.60
C SER A 309 -3.11 7.68 26.50
N SER A 310 -2.49 8.72 25.97
CA SER A 310 -2.13 9.89 26.77
C SER A 310 -2.10 11.14 25.91
N GLU A 311 -2.39 12.29 26.53
CA GLU A 311 -2.13 13.59 25.95
C GLU A 311 -0.64 13.72 25.63
N TYR A 312 -0.33 14.43 24.55
CA TYR A 312 1.04 14.78 24.25
C TYR A 312 1.61 15.68 25.36
N ILE A 313 2.57 15.16 26.12
CA ILE A 313 3.39 15.97 27.02
C ILE A 313 4.69 16.27 26.26
N GLU A 314 4.92 17.54 25.90
CA GLU A 314 6.22 18.04 25.43
C GLU A 314 7.27 17.88 26.54
N ASP A 315 7.72 16.65 26.81
CA ASP A 315 8.86 16.38 27.69
C ASP A 315 9.54 15.07 27.27
N SER A 316 10.22 15.09 26.12
CA SER A 316 11.52 14.42 25.96
C SER A 316 12.19 14.87 24.66
N GLU A 317 13.44 15.30 24.78
CA GLU A 317 14.30 15.87 23.75
C GLU A 317 14.23 15.10 22.42
N GLU A 318 13.97 15.83 21.32
CA GLU A 318 14.14 15.31 19.97
C GLU A 318 15.58 14.80 19.77
N PRO A 319 15.79 13.66 19.08
CA PRO A 319 17.13 13.34 18.58
C PRO A 319 17.47 14.34 17.46
N ASN A 320 18.37 15.27 17.78
CA ASN A 320 19.00 16.21 16.84
C ASN A 320 19.47 15.47 15.57
N TYR A 321 18.78 15.71 14.44
CA TYR A 321 19.38 15.53 13.13
C TYR A 321 19.93 16.89 12.69
N GLU A 322 21.26 17.01 12.70
CA GLU A 322 21.98 18.20 12.24
C GLU A 322 21.67 18.48 10.76
N GLY A 323 21.16 19.69 10.49
CA GLY A 323 20.93 20.24 9.16
C GLY A 323 20.82 21.76 9.20
N SER A 324 21.94 22.42 9.50
CA SER A 324 22.31 23.84 9.25
C SER A 324 21.19 24.90 9.06
N ASN A 325 21.11 25.78 10.06
CA ASN A 325 20.55 27.15 10.13
C ASN A 325 20.42 27.97 8.84
N THR A 326 19.37 28.81 8.74
CA THR A 326 19.44 30.26 9.04
C THR A 326 18.06 30.91 9.27
N HIS A 327 18.04 31.86 10.22
CA HIS A 327 16.95 32.70 10.74
C HIS A 327 15.99 33.38 9.74
N SER A 328 14.72 33.51 10.15
CA SER A 328 14.13 34.82 10.48
C SER A 328 12.80 34.63 11.21
N ASP A 329 12.67 35.33 12.35
CA ASP A 329 11.46 35.49 13.14
C ASP A 329 10.28 36.02 12.30
N ASP A 330 9.10 35.44 12.47
CA ASP A 330 7.83 36.17 12.42
C ASP A 330 6.75 35.37 13.15
N ILE A 331 6.35 35.89 14.31
CA ILE A 331 5.17 35.48 15.07
C ILE A 331 3.95 35.99 14.30
N ILE A 332 3.11 35.09 13.79
CA ILE A 332 1.79 35.43 13.23
C ILE A 332 0.73 34.53 13.89
N PRO A 333 -0.37 35.09 14.44
CA PRO A 333 -1.31 34.35 15.27
C PRO A 333 -2.25 33.45 14.46
N HIS A 334 -2.74 32.41 15.13
CA HIS A 334 -3.85 31.53 14.72
C HIS A 334 -4.99 32.30 14.04
N PRO A 335 -5.49 31.84 12.88
CA PRO A 335 -6.81 32.20 12.42
C PRO A 335 -7.83 31.18 12.94
N GLU A 336 -8.67 31.63 13.85
CA GLU A 336 -9.99 31.04 14.05
C GLU A 336 -10.81 31.12 12.75
N SER A 337 -11.52 30.02 12.50
CA SER A 337 -12.81 29.94 11.81
C SER A 337 -12.86 29.75 10.29
N LEU A 338 -13.75 28.81 9.92
CA LEU A 338 -14.55 28.73 8.69
C LEU A 338 -13.96 28.05 7.45
N LEU A 339 -13.83 26.72 7.52
CA LEU A 339 -14.21 25.84 6.39
C LEU A 339 -15.06 24.67 6.92
N LEU A 340 -16.32 24.96 7.25
CA LEU A 340 -17.37 23.95 7.38
C LEU A 340 -17.62 23.34 6.00
N ASP A 341 -17.16 22.10 5.82
CA ASP A 341 -17.33 21.27 4.64
C ASP A 341 -18.81 21.20 4.20
N GLU A 342 -19.07 21.32 2.89
CA GLU A 342 -20.41 21.27 2.27
C GLU A 342 -21.13 19.94 2.55
N CYS A 343 -20.41 18.89 2.95
CA CYS A 343 -20.99 17.64 3.45
C CYS A 343 -21.87 17.84 4.70
N TYR A 344 -21.52 18.78 5.59
CA TYR A 344 -22.27 19.06 6.83
C TYR A 344 -23.64 19.69 6.55
N LYS A 345 -23.73 20.55 5.52
CA LYS A 345 -24.97 21.26 5.16
C LYS A 345 -25.99 20.37 4.45
N ARG A 346 -25.54 19.34 3.72
CA ARG A 346 -26.46 18.42 3.01
C ARG A 346 -27.18 17.44 3.93
N SER A 347 -26.59 17.09 5.08
CA SER A 347 -27.21 16.17 6.05
C SER A 347 -28.44 16.77 6.75
N ILE A 348 -28.51 18.10 6.92
CA ILE A 348 -29.54 18.75 7.75
C ILE A 348 -30.84 19.04 6.96
N LYS A 349 -30.82 19.02 5.62
CA LYS A 349 -31.96 19.45 4.79
C LYS A 349 -32.85 18.35 4.22
N SER A 350 -32.54 17.08 4.41
CA SER A 350 -33.42 16.01 3.92
C SER A 350 -33.73 15.02 5.01
N LYS A 351 -34.99 15.08 5.47
CA LYS A 351 -35.68 14.20 6.42
C LYS A 351 -35.42 14.48 7.91
N TRP A 352 -36.17 15.44 8.47
CA TRP A 352 -37.18 15.27 9.54
C TRP A 352 -37.50 16.63 10.19
N PRO A 353 -38.73 16.86 10.71
CA PRO A 353 -39.07 18.09 11.41
C PRO A 353 -38.50 18.04 12.84
N LEU A 354 -37.64 18.99 13.18
CA LEU A 354 -37.11 19.16 14.54
C LEU A 354 -38.24 19.60 15.46
N THR A 355 -38.34 18.99 16.65
CA THR A 355 -39.22 19.50 17.71
C THR A 355 -38.41 20.36 18.68
N SER A 356 -39.06 21.33 19.32
CA SER A 356 -38.49 22.39 20.19
C SER A 356 -37.67 21.92 21.41
N SER A 357 -37.40 20.62 21.55
CA SER A 357 -36.49 20.05 22.55
C SER A 357 -35.03 19.92 22.07
N GLU A 358 -34.78 19.94 20.76
CA GLU A 358 -33.43 19.77 20.19
C GLU A 358 -32.66 21.10 20.09
N GLU A 359 -33.34 22.25 20.02
CA GLU A 359 -32.69 23.57 20.14
C GLU A 359 -32.14 23.85 21.55
N LEU A 360 -32.61 23.12 22.57
CA LEU A 360 -32.11 23.25 23.93
C LEU A 360 -30.75 22.55 24.15
N TRP A 361 -30.37 21.61 23.29
CA TRP A 361 -29.09 20.88 23.39
C TRP A 361 -27.88 21.69 22.91
N ILE A 362 -28.09 22.72 22.10
CA ILE A 362 -27.01 23.60 21.61
C ILE A 362 -26.70 24.74 22.61
N SER A 363 -27.56 24.98 23.62
CA SER A 363 -27.37 26.07 24.60
C SER A 363 -27.09 25.65 26.04
N LYS A 364 -27.19 24.35 26.39
CA LYS A 364 -26.95 23.86 27.76
C LYS A 364 -25.61 23.16 28.00
N ALA A 365 -24.74 23.04 26.99
CA ALA A 365 -23.39 22.48 27.17
C ALA A 365 -22.43 23.41 27.96
N PHE A 366 -22.89 24.55 28.47
CA PHE A 366 -22.06 25.52 29.20
C PHE A 366 -22.10 25.43 30.73
N ILE A 367 -22.94 24.59 31.35
CA ILE A 367 -22.97 24.50 32.82
C ILE A 367 -23.24 23.07 33.30
N GLY A 368 -22.22 22.48 33.92
CA GLY A 368 -22.37 21.50 34.98
C GLY A 368 -22.23 20.04 34.56
N SER A 369 -21.06 19.46 34.81
CA SER A 369 -20.97 18.08 35.26
C SER A 369 -19.91 17.99 36.36
N LEU A 370 -20.44 17.71 37.54
CA LEU A 370 -19.81 17.61 38.83
C LEU A 370 -18.82 16.45 38.81
N ILE A 371 -17.54 16.74 39.06
CA ILE A 371 -16.47 15.76 39.24
C ILE A 371 -16.77 14.96 40.51
N LEU A 372 -17.19 13.70 40.36
CA LEU A 372 -16.99 12.67 41.37
C LEU A 372 -15.69 11.93 41.01
N ALA A 373 -14.57 12.59 41.28
CA ALA A 373 -13.29 11.93 41.41
C ALA A 373 -13.29 11.24 42.79
N GLU A 374 -13.64 9.96 42.83
CA GLU A 374 -13.19 9.13 43.95
C GLU A 374 -11.68 8.99 43.85
N LYS A 375 -11.01 9.73 44.74
CA LYS A 375 -9.60 9.60 45.10
C LYS A 375 -9.18 8.13 45.14
N TYR A 376 -8.41 7.70 44.16
CA TYR A 376 -7.51 6.57 44.30
C TYR A 376 -6.30 7.03 45.12
N GLU A 377 -6.42 6.99 46.45
CA GLU A 377 -5.26 7.03 47.35
C GLU A 377 -4.64 5.63 47.38
N GLY A 378 -3.39 5.49 46.93
CA GLY A 378 -2.60 4.28 47.23
C GLY A 378 -1.55 3.80 46.23
N VAL A 379 -1.28 4.50 45.13
CA VAL A 379 -0.12 4.18 44.28
C VAL A 379 0.62 5.47 43.93
N GLN A 380 1.79 5.67 44.56
CA GLN A 380 2.78 6.59 44.01
C GLN A 380 3.25 6.00 42.69
N TRP A 381 2.86 6.62 41.58
CA TRP A 381 3.46 6.36 40.27
C TRP A 381 4.87 6.94 40.29
N PRO A 382 5.93 6.13 40.13
CA PRO A 382 7.22 6.70 39.81
C PRO A 382 7.10 7.28 38.39
N VAL A 383 7.02 8.60 38.29
CA VAL A 383 7.36 9.33 37.06
C VAL A 383 8.87 9.15 36.88
N GLN A 384 9.25 7.98 36.36
CA GLN A 384 10.55 7.74 35.76
C GLN A 384 10.30 7.62 34.28
N SER A 385 10.88 8.54 33.52
CA SER A 385 10.97 8.57 32.06
C SER A 385 11.47 7.23 31.51
N ARG A 386 10.55 6.30 31.29
CA ARG A 386 10.78 5.11 30.45
C ARG A 386 10.21 5.46 29.09
N GLY A 387 11.06 5.52 28.08
CA GLY A 387 10.72 6.00 26.73
C GLY A 387 9.35 5.54 26.27
N ILE A 388 8.41 6.50 26.29
CA ILE A 388 7.07 6.32 25.74
C ILE A 388 7.16 6.83 24.30
N TYR A 389 6.87 5.96 23.33
CA TYR A 389 6.97 6.30 21.92
C TYR A 389 5.60 6.16 21.25
N MET A 390 5.33 7.07 20.29
CA MET A 390 3.99 7.24 19.69
C MET A 390 3.87 6.62 18.29
N HIS A 391 4.99 6.15 17.74
CA HIS A 391 5.10 5.88 16.30
C HIS A 391 4.76 4.43 15.96
N TYR A 392 3.89 4.27 14.98
CA TYR A 392 3.51 2.98 14.41
C TYR A 392 3.83 2.94 12.92
N ASP A 393 4.39 1.83 12.47
CA ASP A 393 4.42 1.45 11.06
C ASP A 393 3.10 0.76 10.72
N ILE A 394 2.38 1.28 9.71
CA ILE A 394 1.14 0.70 9.20
C ILE A 394 1.42 -0.17 7.98
N GLU A 395 1.21 -1.47 8.11
CA GLU A 395 1.48 -2.43 7.04
C GLU A 395 0.17 -3.06 6.59
N ILE A 396 -0.08 -3.19 5.28
CA ILE A 396 -1.21 -4.00 4.81
C ILE A 396 -0.98 -5.45 5.27
N ALA A 397 -1.89 -5.96 6.10
CA ALA A 397 -1.82 -7.31 6.61
C ALA A 397 -2.18 -8.28 5.49
N ARG A 398 -1.16 -9.00 4.99
CA ARG A 398 -1.34 -10.03 3.97
C ARG A 398 -2.07 -11.21 4.60
N LYS A 399 -3.11 -11.69 3.92
CA LYS A 399 -3.78 -12.92 4.30
C LYS A 399 -2.92 -14.11 3.89
N ASN A 400 -1.82 -14.42 4.59
CA ASN A 400 -1.07 -15.66 4.36
C ASN A 400 -0.50 -16.22 5.67
N GLY A 401 -0.93 -17.45 6.01
CA GLY A 401 -0.40 -18.21 7.14
C GLY A 401 -1.18 -19.47 7.52
N LEU A 402 -1.89 -20.12 6.59
CA LEU A 402 -2.44 -21.47 6.77
C LEU A 402 -2.23 -22.30 5.49
N GLU A 403 -0.99 -22.34 5.02
CA GLU A 403 -0.45 -23.58 4.44
C GLU A 403 0.94 -23.75 5.04
N GLU A 404 1.00 -24.57 6.09
CA GLU A 404 2.24 -25.23 6.48
C GLU A 404 2.81 -25.91 5.24
N THR A 405 3.97 -25.45 4.79
CA THR A 405 4.83 -26.29 3.96
C THR A 405 5.47 -27.34 4.87
N ASN A 406 4.65 -28.32 5.25
CA ASN A 406 5.07 -29.61 5.78
C ASN A 406 5.00 -30.64 4.64
N LYS A 407 6.04 -30.67 3.79
CA LYS A 407 6.73 -31.86 3.22
C LYS A 407 7.47 -31.54 1.92
#